data_AF-A0A9P8D9Q8-F1
#
_entry.id   AF-A0A9P8D9Q8-F1
#
_cell.length_a   1.000
_cell.length_b   1.000
_cell.length_c   1.000
_cell.angle_alpha   90.00
_cell.angle_beta   90.00
_cell.angle_gamma   90.00
#
_symmetry.space_group_name_H-M   'P 1'
#
loop_
_entity.id
_entity.type
_entity.pdbx_description
1 polymer ?
#
loop_
_entity_poly.entity_id
_entity_poly.type
_entity_poly.pdbx_seq_one_letter_code
_entity_poly.pdbx_strand_id
1 'polypeptide(L)'
;MATPEEAERIVKEVKEYYGYLDHDMMDDIGRFNSDYRRRIDANWLKMENAASHSIKVLARNISGSGARFVFELLQNADDKNDPPFISFQIHPKHIVVECNEDGFTSLDLKAICSVG
;
A
#
# COMPACT_ATOMS: atom_id res chain seq x y z
N MET A 1 4.52 -11.43 -16.08
CA MET A 1 4.87 -10.28 -15.21
C MET A 1 4.61 -8.98 -15.94
N ALA A 2 4.03 -7.99 -15.27
CA ALA A 2 3.84 -6.65 -15.81
C ALA A 2 5.20 -5.97 -16.06
N THR A 3 5.31 -5.17 -17.12
CA THR A 3 6.50 -4.32 -17.30
C THR A 3 6.53 -3.20 -16.26
N PRO A 4 7.69 -2.58 -15.97
CA PRO A 4 7.76 -1.42 -15.08
C PRO A 4 6.79 -0.29 -15.48
N GLU A 5 6.62 -0.06 -16.78
CA GLU A 5 5.71 0.93 -17.35
C GLU A 5 4.24 0.58 -17.10
N GLU A 6 3.89 -0.71 -17.21
CA GLU A 6 2.54 -1.19 -16.91
C GLU A 6 2.23 -1.08 -15.41
N ALA A 7 3.18 -1.43 -14.56
CA ALA A 7 3.05 -1.28 -13.11
C ALA A 7 2.85 0.20 -12.72
N GLU A 8 3.64 1.10 -13.30
CA GLU A 8 3.50 2.55 -13.07
C GLU A 8 2.13 3.07 -13.51
N ARG A 9 1.64 2.63 -14.68
CA ARG A 9 0.30 2.99 -15.16
C ARG A 9 -0.79 2.52 -14.20
N ILE A 10 -0.73 1.27 -13.75
CA ILE A 10 -1.73 0.72 -12.83
C ILE A 10 -1.74 1.49 -11.50
N VAL A 11 -0.55 1.80 -10.95
CA VAL A 11 -0.44 2.60 -9.71
C VAL A 11 -1.04 3.99 -9.90
N LYS A 12 -0.82 4.63 -11.06
CA LYS A 12 -1.41 5.93 -11.38
C LYS A 12 -2.94 5.86 -11.43
N GLU A 13 -3.51 4.85 -12.09
CA GLU A 13 -4.96 4.65 -12.15
C GLU A 13 -5.57 4.45 -10.76
N VAL A 14 -4.91 3.68 -9.89
CA VAL A 14 -5.37 3.48 -8.50
C VAL A 14 -5.34 4.79 -7.71
N LYS A 15 -4.26 5.58 -7.84
CA LYS A 15 -4.16 6.91 -7.21
C LYS A 15 -5.29 7.84 -7.63
N GLU A 16 -5.56 7.93 -8.92
CA GLU A 16 -6.64 8.76 -9.46
C GLU A 16 -8.02 8.28 -8.98
N TYR A 17 -8.25 6.96 -8.96
CA TYR A 17 -9.51 6.37 -8.50
C TYR A 17 -9.85 6.73 -7.04
N TYR A 18 -8.85 6.72 -6.15
CA TYR A 18 -9.01 7.10 -4.74
C TYR A 18 -8.84 8.60 -4.46
N GLY A 19 -8.66 9.42 -5.51
CA GLY A 19 -8.59 10.88 -5.39
C GLY A 19 -7.31 11.39 -4.73
N TYR A 20 -6.19 10.67 -4.88
CA TYR A 20 -4.89 11.11 -4.40
C TYR A 20 -4.45 12.39 -5.11
N LEU A 21 -4.07 13.40 -4.33
CA LEU A 21 -3.48 14.64 -4.82
C LEU A 21 -1.96 14.57 -4.62
N ASP A 22 -1.20 14.79 -5.68
CA ASP A 22 0.26 14.79 -5.59
C ASP A 22 0.81 16.07 -4.94
N HIS A 23 2.12 16.07 -4.71
CA HIS A 23 2.78 17.15 -3.98
C HIS A 23 2.71 18.48 -4.74
N ASP A 24 2.86 18.44 -6.07
CA ASP A 24 2.85 19.62 -6.91
C ASP A 24 1.44 20.26 -6.92
N MET A 25 0.39 19.46 -7.09
CA MET A 25 -1.00 19.92 -6.98
C MET A 25 -1.27 20.57 -5.62
N MET A 26 -0.81 19.92 -4.55
CA MET A 26 -1.05 20.39 -3.20
C MET A 26 -0.24 21.67 -2.89
N ASP A 27 0.94 21.81 -3.49
CA ASP A 27 1.77 23.03 -3.39
C ASP A 27 1.16 24.18 -4.18
N ASP A 28 0.62 23.92 -5.37
CA ASP A 28 -0.12 24.89 -6.18
C ASP A 28 -1.39 25.39 -5.46
N ILE A 29 -2.14 24.48 -4.81
CA ILE A 29 -3.27 24.85 -3.96
C ILE A 29 -2.80 25.76 -2.82
N GLY A 30 -1.66 25.45 -2.18
CA GLY A 30 -1.09 26.26 -1.11
C GLY A 30 -0.66 27.66 -1.57
N ARG A 31 -0.04 27.76 -2.75
CA ARG A 31 0.35 29.04 -3.37
C ARG A 31 -0.86 29.88 -3.74
N PHE A 32 -1.93 29.25 -4.22
CA PHE A 32 -3.18 29.93 -4.55
C PHE A 32 -3.92 30.39 -3.30
N ASN A 33 -4.08 29.50 -2.31
CA ASN A 33 -4.75 29.79 -1.06
C ASN A 33 -4.32 28.84 0.06
N SER A 34 -3.54 29.37 1.01
CA SER A 34 -3.05 28.62 2.16
C SER A 34 -4.15 28.10 3.09
N ASP A 35 -5.30 28.78 3.18
CA ASP A 35 -6.44 28.30 3.97
C ASP A 35 -7.08 27.06 3.32
N TYR A 36 -7.18 27.03 1.99
CA TYR A 36 -7.68 25.85 1.28
C TYR A 36 -6.76 24.66 1.46
N ARG A 37 -5.44 24.85 1.33
CA ARG A 37 -4.47 23.78 1.62
C ARG A 37 -4.65 23.24 3.04
N ARG A 38 -4.71 24.13 4.04
CA ARG A 38 -4.89 23.74 5.44
C ARG A 38 -6.20 22.98 5.68
N ARG A 39 -7.30 23.40 5.05
CA ARG A 39 -8.60 22.73 5.17
C ARG A 39 -8.60 21.36 4.50
N ILE A 40 -7.94 21.22 3.34
CA ILE A 40 -7.76 19.93 2.68
C ILE A 40 -6.95 19.00 3.57
N ASP A 41 -5.78 19.42 4.07
CA ASP A 41 -4.94 18.61 4.96
C ASP A 41 -5.73 18.17 6.21
N ALA A 42 -6.47 19.09 6.84
CA ALA A 42 -7.26 18.78 8.03
C ALA A 42 -8.41 17.79 7.77
N ASN A 43 -9.07 17.89 6.61
CA ASN A 43 -10.13 16.96 6.22
C ASN A 43 -9.56 15.61 5.80
N TRP A 44 -8.43 15.61 5.08
CA TRP A 44 -7.71 14.41 4.68
C TRP A 44 -7.28 13.60 5.90
N LEU A 45 -6.66 14.25 6.89
CA LEU A 45 -6.26 13.60 8.14
C LEU A 45 -7.46 13.00 8.90
N LYS A 46 -8.64 13.64 8.87
CA LYS A 46 -9.85 13.07 9.49
C LYS A 46 -10.32 11.84 8.73
N MET A 47 -10.32 11.89 7.40
CA MET A 47 -10.72 10.78 6.54
C MET A 47 -9.76 9.59 6.68
N GLU A 48 -8.45 9.85 6.66
CA GLU A 48 -7.42 8.84 6.91
C GLU A 48 -7.57 8.22 8.30
N ASN A 49 -7.82 9.02 9.35
CA ASN A 49 -8.05 8.48 10.68
C ASN A 49 -9.28 7.57 10.75
N ALA A 50 -10.35 7.90 10.03
CA ALA A 50 -11.55 7.07 9.94
C ALA A 50 -11.30 5.76 9.17
N ALA A 51 -10.64 5.82 8.01
CA ALA A 51 -10.28 4.66 7.19
C ALA A 51 -9.25 3.75 7.87
N SER A 52 -8.27 4.33 8.56
CA SER A 52 -7.17 3.62 9.24
C SER A 52 -7.62 2.72 10.38
N HIS A 53 -8.88 2.77 10.83
CA HIS A 53 -9.33 1.92 11.92
C HIS A 53 -9.18 0.43 11.56
N SER A 54 -9.56 0.05 10.34
CA SER A 54 -9.39 -1.32 9.82
C SER A 54 -7.92 -1.71 9.78
N ILE A 55 -7.05 -0.84 9.24
CA ILE A 55 -5.60 -1.07 9.18
C ILE A 55 -5.00 -1.23 10.58
N LYS A 56 -5.38 -0.38 11.54
CA LYS A 56 -4.91 -0.44 12.93
C LYS A 56 -5.33 -1.74 13.62
N VAL A 57 -6.54 -2.22 13.37
CA VAL A 57 -7.01 -3.51 13.90
C VAL A 57 -6.21 -4.66 13.28
N LEU A 58 -6.03 -4.68 11.96
CA LEU A 58 -5.22 -5.69 11.27
C LEU A 58 -3.77 -5.71 11.78
N ALA A 59 -3.15 -4.53 11.89
CA ALA A 59 -1.78 -4.39 12.39
C ALA A 59 -1.63 -4.95 13.81
N ARG A 60 -2.60 -4.72 14.70
CA ARG A 60 -2.60 -5.28 16.07
C ARG A 60 -2.72 -6.81 16.04
N ASN A 61 -3.57 -7.36 15.18
CA ASN A 61 -3.77 -8.81 15.07
C ASN A 61 -2.53 -9.51 14.52
N ILE A 62 -1.82 -8.89 13.58
CA ILE A 62 -0.56 -9.41 13.01
C ILE A 62 0.61 -9.23 13.99
N SER A 63 0.63 -8.13 14.76
CA SER A 63 1.70 -7.82 15.73
C SER A 63 1.62 -8.63 17.03
N GLY A 64 0.57 -9.44 17.22
CA GLY A 64 0.35 -10.24 18.43
C GLY A 64 1.47 -11.25 18.74
N SER A 65 2.27 -11.63 17.74
CA SER A 65 3.58 -12.26 17.93
C SER A 65 4.46 -11.98 16.71
N GLY A 66 5.76 -11.72 16.89
CA GLY A 66 6.68 -11.46 15.76
C GLY A 66 6.74 -12.61 14.74
N ALA A 67 6.43 -13.84 15.18
CA ALA A 67 6.30 -15.00 14.30
C ALA A 67 5.09 -14.91 13.36
N ARG A 68 3.99 -14.30 13.80
CA ARG A 68 2.76 -14.18 12.99
C ARG A 68 3.01 -13.38 11.73
N PHE A 69 3.74 -12.26 11.81
CA PHE A 69 4.12 -11.47 10.64
C PHE A 69 4.86 -12.30 9.57
N VAL A 70 5.81 -13.14 9.99
CA VAL A 70 6.55 -14.02 9.06
C VAL A 70 5.63 -15.09 8.46
N PHE A 71 4.71 -15.65 9.25
CA PHE A 71 3.73 -16.61 8.74
C PHE A 71 2.77 -15.99 7.70
N GLU A 72 2.31 -14.76 7.89
CA GLU A 72 1.46 -14.08 6.90
C GLU A 72 2.23 -13.83 5.60
N LEU A 73 3.53 -13.47 5.68
CA LEU A 73 4.37 -13.33 4.48
C LEU A 73 4.60 -14.66 3.74
N LEU A 74 4.74 -15.76 4.48
CA LEU A 74 4.82 -17.10 3.89
C LEU A 74 3.51 -17.50 3.20
N GLN A 75 2.36 -17.17 3.81
CA GLN A 75 1.06 -17.43 3.19
C GLN A 75 0.86 -16.64 1.89
N ASN A 76 1.38 -15.40 1.83
CA ASN A 76 1.44 -14.58 0.61
C ASN A 76 2.51 -15.03 -0.40
N ALA A 77 3.20 -16.16 -0.19
CA ALA A 77 4.18 -16.70 -1.12
C ALA A 77 3.88 -18.17 -1.49
N ASP A 78 2.89 -18.77 -0.84
CA ASP A 78 2.50 -20.18 -1.01
C ASP A 78 1.44 -20.35 -2.11
N ASP A 79 1.03 -19.27 -2.80
CA ASP A 79 0.01 -19.35 -3.84
C ASP A 79 0.66 -19.73 -5.20
N LYS A 80 0.39 -20.97 -5.63
CA LYS A 80 0.33 -21.46 -7.03
C LYS A 80 1.61 -21.66 -7.85
N ASN A 81 2.81 -21.50 -7.33
CA ASN A 81 4.04 -21.77 -8.10
C ASN A 81 4.77 -23.05 -7.66
N ASP A 82 5.12 -23.90 -8.63
CA ASP A 82 5.83 -25.18 -8.40
C ASP A 82 7.16 -25.24 -9.21
N PRO A 83 8.33 -25.36 -8.55
CA PRO A 83 8.52 -25.38 -7.10
C PRO A 83 8.36 -23.97 -6.48
N PRO A 84 7.80 -23.86 -5.26
CA PRO A 84 7.67 -22.58 -4.58
C PRO A 84 9.04 -22.03 -4.19
N PHE A 85 9.21 -20.72 -4.32
CA PHE A 85 10.42 -20.00 -3.93
C PHE A 85 10.06 -18.81 -3.05
N ILE A 86 10.76 -18.68 -1.93
CA ILE A 86 10.76 -17.48 -1.11
C ILE A 86 12.16 -17.24 -0.53
N SER A 87 12.59 -15.99 -0.47
CA SER A 87 13.80 -15.57 0.21
C SER A 87 13.56 -14.35 1.10
N PHE A 88 14.28 -14.29 2.22
CA PHE A 88 14.28 -13.17 3.15
C PHE A 88 15.68 -12.59 3.26
N GLN A 89 15.85 -11.32 2.90
CA GLN A 89 17.09 -10.58 3.12
C GLN A 89 16.88 -9.60 4.26
N ILE A 90 17.57 -9.83 5.37
CA ILE A 90 17.41 -9.05 6.60
C ILE A 90 18.46 -7.95 6.65
N HIS A 91 18.02 -6.70 6.74
CA HIS A 91 18.87 -5.54 6.92
C HIS A 91 18.55 -4.85 8.26
N PRO A 92 19.45 -4.01 8.81
CA PRO A 92 19.21 -3.36 10.10
C PRO A 92 17.94 -2.50 10.19
N LYS A 93 17.40 -2.04 9.04
CA LYS A 93 16.23 -1.14 8.99
C LYS A 93 15.05 -1.68 8.17
N HIS A 94 15.22 -2.78 7.46
CA HIS A 94 14.17 -3.31 6.58
C HIS A 94 14.41 -4.79 6.28
N ILE A 95 13.38 -5.45 5.78
CA ILE A 95 13.43 -6.82 5.27
C ILE A 95 13.01 -6.76 3.81
N VAL A 96 13.79 -7.39 2.93
CA VAL A 96 13.38 -7.63 1.54
C VAL A 96 12.87 -9.06 1.47
N VAL A 97 11.65 -9.22 0.95
CA VAL A 97 11.03 -10.53 0.71
C VAL A 97 10.88 -10.68 -0.80
N GLU A 98 11.40 -11.77 -1.34
CA GLU A 98 11.28 -12.10 -2.76
C GLU A 98 10.65 -13.48 -2.88
N CYS A 99 9.63 -13.62 -3.72
CA CYS A 99 8.98 -14.89 -4.02
C CYS A 99 8.73 -15.01 -5.53
N ASN A 100 8.37 -16.21 -5.99
CA ASN A 100 8.06 -16.47 -7.40
C ASN A 100 6.57 -16.36 -7.73
N GLU A 101 5.77 -15.66 -6.92
CA GLU A 101 4.35 -15.44 -7.21
C GLU A 101 4.10 -14.58 -8.45
N ASP A 102 2.96 -14.84 -9.11
CA ASP A 102 2.42 -13.95 -10.12
C ASP A 102 1.90 -12.70 -9.41
N GLY A 103 2.68 -11.62 -9.46
CA GLY A 103 2.35 -10.35 -8.79
C GLY A 103 0.96 -9.78 -9.16
N PHE A 104 0.60 -8.67 -8.53
CA PHE A 104 -0.78 -8.17 -8.55
C PHE A 104 -1.28 -7.64 -9.90
N THR A 105 -2.56 -7.91 -10.20
CA THR A 105 -3.31 -7.24 -11.26
C THR A 105 -3.89 -5.90 -10.77
N SER A 106 -4.41 -5.08 -11.69
CA SER A 106 -5.14 -3.85 -11.35
C SER A 106 -6.36 -4.10 -10.46
N LEU A 107 -7.05 -5.24 -10.65
CA LEU A 107 -8.20 -5.62 -9.82
C LEU A 107 -7.76 -5.96 -8.40
N ASP A 108 -6.65 -6.70 -8.26
CA ASP A 108 -6.10 -7.07 -6.94
C ASP A 108 -5.68 -5.82 -6.18
N LEU A 109 -4.99 -4.87 -6.84
CA LEU A 109 -4.59 -3.62 -6.21
C LEU A 109 -5.79 -2.77 -5.77
N LYS A 110 -6.85 -2.68 -6.59
CA LYS A 110 -8.09 -1.99 -6.19
C LYS A 110 -8.77 -2.67 -5.01
N ALA A 111 -8.81 -4.00 -4.99
CA ALA A 111 -9.40 -4.74 -3.89
C ALA A 111 -8.61 -4.53 -2.58
N ILE A 112 -7.27 -4.61 -2.63
CA ILE A 112 -6.39 -4.40 -1.47
C ILE A 112 -6.51 -2.96 -0.96
N CYS A 113 -6.43 -1.96 -1.85
CA CYS A 113 -6.54 -0.54 -1.50
C CYS A 113 -7.95 -0.11 -1.04
N SER A 114 -8.97 -0.96 -1.15
CA SER A 114 -10.31 -0.66 -0.65
C SER A 114 -10.46 -0.86 0.87
N VAL A 115 -9.53 -1.59 1.50
CA VAL A 115 -9.59 -1.95 2.93
C VAL A 115 -9.23 -0.76 3.83
N GLY A 116 -8.42 0.19 3.32
CA GLY A 116 -8.07 1.42 4.02
C GLY A 116 -7.04 2.26 3.30
#